data_AF-A0A327QR71-F1
#
_entry.id   AF-A0A327QR71-F1
#
_cell.length_a   1.000
_cell.length_b   1.000
_cell.length_c   1.000
_cell.angle_alpha   90.00
_cell.angle_beta   90.00
_cell.angle_gamma   90.00
#
_symmetry.space_group_name_H-M   'P 1'
#
loop_
_entity.id
_entity.type
_entity.pdbx_description
1 polymer ?
#
loop_
_entity_poly.entity_id
_entity_poly.type
_entity_poly.pdbx_seq_one_letter_code
_entity_poly.pdbx_strand_id
1 'polypeptide(L)'
;MKSIRLLLALLLVSSVLVGQTKEFSKDYFLQKSKKQKTTAWILLAGGTAMIVGGGALFDNNFYGGSNSGADIGGYIVLAGILANGASIPYFISAGKNKKTAMSITFDYQPIFLSGDLLVAAKANPMLTLKIKL
;
A
#
# COMPACT_ATOMS: atom_id res chain seq x y z
N MET A 1 6.27 -32.73 -27.76
CA MET A 1 7.23 -31.60 -27.91
C MET A 1 6.68 -30.24 -27.46
N LYS A 2 5.39 -29.93 -27.66
CA LYS A 2 4.81 -28.62 -27.24
C LYS A 2 4.74 -28.43 -25.72
N SER A 3 4.42 -29.49 -24.98
CA SER A 3 4.36 -29.51 -23.51
C SER A 3 5.71 -29.26 -22.82
N ILE A 4 6.80 -29.76 -23.41
CA ILE A 4 8.17 -29.54 -22.90
C ILE A 4 8.59 -28.07 -23.06
N ARG A 5 8.21 -27.42 -24.17
CA ARG A 5 8.48 -25.98 -24.38
C ARG A 5 7.70 -25.10 -23.41
N LEU A 6 6.47 -25.49 -23.05
CA LEU A 6 5.65 -24.79 -22.05
C LEU A 6 6.24 -24.92 -20.64
N LEU A 7 6.70 -26.11 -20.25
CA LEU A 7 7.36 -26.30 -18.96
C LEU A 7 8.68 -25.52 -18.86
N LEU A 8 9.46 -25.47 -19.95
CA LEU A 8 10.71 -24.71 -20.00
C LEU A 8 10.46 -23.20 -19.92
N ALA A 9 9.41 -22.69 -20.58
CA ALA A 9 9.01 -21.29 -20.48
C ALA A 9 8.54 -20.94 -19.06
N LEU A 10 7.78 -21.82 -18.41
CA LEU A 10 7.32 -21.61 -17.03
C LEU A 10 8.48 -21.56 -16.03
N LEU A 11 9.51 -22.38 -16.25
CA LEU A 11 10.71 -22.44 -15.40
C LEU A 11 11.67 -21.25 -15.63
N LEU A 12 11.66 -20.67 -16.82
CA LEU A 12 12.39 -19.42 -17.11
C LEU A 12 11.69 -18.18 -16.54
N VAL A 13 10.35 -18.18 -16.44
CA VAL A 13 9.61 -17.08 -15.81
C VAL A 13 9.80 -17.07 -14.29
N SER A 14 9.93 -18.24 -13.66
CA SER A 14 10.12 -18.33 -12.20
C SER A 14 11.49 -17.81 -11.73
N SER A 15 12.56 -17.98 -12.53
CA SER A 15 13.89 -17.48 -12.16
C SER A 15 14.01 -15.96 -12.23
N VAL A 16 13.27 -15.30 -13.14
CA VAL A 16 13.21 -13.83 -13.24
C VAL A 16 12.55 -13.19 -12.01
N LEU A 17 11.61 -13.89 -11.36
CA LEU A 17 10.95 -13.43 -10.14
C LEU A 17 11.85 -13.54 -8.89
N VAL A 18 12.83 -14.46 -8.90
CA VAL A 18 13.73 -14.74 -7.76
C VAL A 18 14.94 -13.79 -7.74
N GLY A 19 15.31 -13.19 -8.87
CA GLY A 19 16.51 -12.34 -8.99
C GLY A 19 16.37 -10.87 -8.55
N GLN A 20 15.18 -10.41 -8.14
CA GLN A 20 15.00 -9.05 -7.63
C GLN A 20 15.13 -9.03 -6.11
N THR A 21 16.37 -9.01 -5.60
CA THR A 21 16.66 -8.56 -4.24
C THR A 21 16.27 -7.08 -4.16
N LYS A 22 15.01 -6.81 -3.83
CA LYS A 22 14.55 -5.45 -3.52
C LYS A 22 15.33 -4.98 -2.32
N GLU A 23 16.28 -4.08 -2.55
CA GLU A 23 16.95 -3.38 -1.48
C GLU A 23 15.89 -2.60 -0.69
N PHE A 24 15.66 -3.00 0.56
CA PHE A 24 14.62 -2.46 1.42
C PHE A 24 15.06 -1.11 1.99
N SER A 25 15.14 -0.11 1.12
CA SER A 25 15.52 1.25 1.48
C SER A 25 14.36 2.01 2.14
N LYS A 26 14.69 3.09 2.86
CA LYS A 26 13.70 4.05 3.39
C LYS A 26 12.71 4.50 2.32
N ASP A 27 13.21 4.87 1.15
CA ASP A 27 12.40 5.39 0.06
C ASP A 27 11.44 4.34 -0.49
N TYR A 28 11.85 3.07 -0.50
CA TYR A 28 10.98 1.96 -0.83
C TYR A 28 9.78 1.88 0.11
N PHE A 29 10.00 1.90 1.44
CA PHE A 29 8.90 1.85 2.41
C PHE A 29 8.02 3.10 2.41
N LEU A 30 8.60 4.29 2.19
CA LEU A 30 7.84 5.54 2.03
C LEU A 30 6.96 5.49 0.80
N GLN A 31 7.50 5.06 -0.35
CA GLN A 31 6.73 4.97 -1.58
C GLN A 31 5.62 3.91 -1.45
N LYS A 32 5.92 2.77 -0.83
CA LYS A 32 4.93 1.72 -0.56
C LYS A 32 3.80 2.23 0.34
N SER A 33 4.14 2.94 1.41
CA SER A 33 3.16 3.57 2.31
C SER A 33 2.24 4.54 1.57
N LYS A 34 2.80 5.43 0.74
CA LYS A 34 2.03 6.40 -0.05
C LYS A 34 1.06 5.70 -1.01
N LYS A 35 1.55 4.72 -1.79
CA LYS A 35 0.71 3.96 -2.74
C LYS A 35 -0.45 3.28 -2.04
N GLN A 36 -0.19 2.57 -0.94
CA GLN A 36 -1.23 1.90 -0.18
C GLN A 36 -2.24 2.87 0.43
N LYS A 37 -1.79 4.02 0.93
CA LYS A 37 -2.68 5.06 1.46
C LYS A 37 -3.59 5.61 0.36
N THR A 38 -3.06 5.86 -0.83
CA THR A 38 -3.85 6.29 -1.99
C THR A 38 -4.87 5.23 -2.38
N THR A 39 -4.48 3.95 -2.49
CA THR A 39 -5.41 2.85 -2.76
C THR A 39 -6.51 2.77 -1.71
N ALA A 40 -6.18 2.93 -0.44
CA ALA A 40 -7.14 2.92 0.65
C ALA A 40 -8.16 4.06 0.52
N TRP A 41 -7.70 5.27 0.20
CA TRP A 41 -8.58 6.41 -0.06
C TRP A 41 -9.47 6.22 -1.28
N ILE A 42 -8.96 5.61 -2.35
CA ILE A 42 -9.77 5.29 -3.54
C ILE A 42 -10.85 4.27 -3.20
N LEU A 43 -10.51 3.21 -2.47
CA LEU A 43 -11.50 2.21 -2.03
C LEU A 43 -12.54 2.82 -1.10
N LEU A 44 -12.12 3.69 -0.17
CA LEU A 44 -13.02 4.35 0.78
C LEU A 44 -13.97 5.33 0.07
N ALA A 45 -13.43 6.19 -0.80
CA ALA A 45 -14.21 7.16 -1.54
C ALA A 45 -15.15 6.46 -2.55
N GLY A 46 -14.63 5.48 -3.29
CA GLY A 46 -15.42 4.68 -4.23
C GLY A 46 -16.50 3.87 -3.54
N GLY A 47 -16.18 3.20 -2.43
CA GLY A 47 -17.16 2.44 -1.64
C GLY A 47 -18.24 3.33 -1.04
N THR A 48 -17.88 4.51 -0.53
CA THR A 48 -18.86 5.50 -0.05
C THR A 48 -19.76 6.01 -1.17
N ALA A 49 -19.21 6.29 -2.36
CA ALA A 49 -20.01 6.69 -3.52
C ALA A 49 -20.98 5.58 -3.96
N MET A 50 -20.54 4.31 -3.93
CA MET A 50 -21.40 3.15 -4.20
C MET A 50 -22.52 3.03 -3.17
N ILE A 51 -22.26 3.25 -1.88
CA ILE A 51 -23.30 3.21 -0.85
C ILE A 51 -24.36 4.29 -1.08
N VAL A 52 -23.93 5.53 -1.34
CA VAL A 52 -24.88 6.64 -1.55
C VAL A 52 -25.65 6.46 -2.86
N GLY A 53 -24.95 6.17 -3.97
CA GLY A 53 -25.58 5.98 -5.28
C GLY A 53 -26.46 4.73 -5.33
N GLY A 54 -26.00 3.61 -4.77
CA GLY A 54 -26.76 2.37 -4.66
C GLY A 54 -27.97 2.52 -3.76
N GLY A 55 -27.86 3.27 -2.66
CA GLY A 55 -28.98 3.58 -1.76
C GLY A 55 -30.06 4.42 -2.46
N ALA A 56 -29.65 5.45 -3.20
CA ALA A 56 -30.58 6.24 -4.00
C ALA A 56 -31.24 5.41 -5.11
N LEU A 57 -30.51 4.51 -5.77
CA LEU A 57 -31.07 3.60 -6.77
C LEU A 57 -32.03 2.59 -6.14
N PHE A 58 -31.70 2.06 -4.97
CA PHE A 58 -32.56 1.16 -4.21
C PHE A 58 -33.88 1.85 -3.88
N ASP A 59 -33.82 3.03 -3.27
CA ASP A 59 -34.97 3.82 -2.84
C ASP A 59 -35.92 4.14 -4.02
N ASN A 60 -35.37 4.71 -5.11
CA ASN A 60 -36.16 5.07 -6.28
C ASN A 60 -36.85 3.85 -6.94
N ASN A 61 -36.17 2.71 -7.03
CA ASN A 61 -36.74 1.52 -7.66
C ASN A 61 -37.67 0.74 -6.73
N PHE A 62 -37.44 0.80 -5.42
CA PHE A 62 -38.29 0.16 -4.41
C PHE A 62 -39.66 0.83 -4.36
N TYR A 63 -39.71 2.16 -4.30
CA TYR A 63 -40.97 2.92 -4.35
C TYR A 63 -41.58 2.95 -5.76
N GLY A 64 -40.77 2.80 -6.81
CA GLY A 64 -41.21 2.71 -8.20
C GLY A 64 -41.74 1.33 -8.64
N GLY A 65 -41.75 0.32 -7.75
CA GLY A 65 -42.27 -1.02 -8.04
C GLY A 65 -41.38 -1.91 -8.90
N SER A 66 -40.10 -1.56 -9.09
CA SER A 66 -39.13 -2.35 -9.85
C SER A 66 -38.24 -3.15 -8.91
N ASN A 67 -38.65 -4.39 -8.60
CA ASN A 67 -37.88 -5.27 -7.72
C ASN A 67 -36.45 -5.52 -8.25
N SER A 68 -36.28 -5.69 -9.56
CA SER A 68 -34.95 -5.91 -10.13
C SER A 68 -34.03 -4.69 -9.99
N GLY A 69 -34.57 -3.47 -10.09
CA GLY A 69 -33.79 -2.25 -9.88
C GLY A 69 -33.42 -2.04 -8.41
N ALA A 70 -34.34 -2.40 -7.50
CA ALA A 70 -34.08 -2.36 -6.06
C ALA A 70 -32.98 -3.37 -5.69
N ASP A 71 -33.05 -4.61 -6.18
CA ASP A 71 -32.03 -5.63 -5.93
C ASP A 71 -30.64 -5.18 -6.40
N ILE A 72 -30.54 -4.60 -7.61
CA ILE A 72 -29.29 -4.05 -8.14
C ILE A 72 -28.75 -2.94 -7.22
N GLY A 73 -29.60 -2.00 -6.80
CA GLY A 73 -29.23 -0.96 -5.84
C GLY A 73 -28.68 -1.54 -4.54
N GLY A 74 -29.35 -2.57 -4.01
CA GLY A 74 -28.91 -3.29 -2.82
C GLY A 74 -27.54 -3.96 -2.98
N TYR A 75 -27.29 -4.63 -4.11
CA TYR A 75 -25.98 -5.23 -4.40
C TYR A 75 -24.86 -4.18 -4.51
N ILE A 76 -25.13 -3.01 -5.08
CA ILE A 76 -24.17 -1.91 -5.17
C ILE A 76 -23.82 -1.38 -3.77
N VAL A 77 -24.81 -1.22 -2.88
CA VAL A 77 -24.57 -0.82 -1.49
C VAL A 77 -23.70 -1.85 -0.76
N LEU A 78 -24.03 -3.14 -0.88
CA LEU A 78 -23.24 -4.22 -0.29
C LEU A 78 -21.80 -4.23 -0.81
N ALA A 79 -21.61 -4.06 -2.11
CA ALA A 79 -20.28 -3.94 -2.72
C ALA A 79 -19.51 -2.73 -2.15
N GLY A 80 -20.19 -1.60 -1.94
CA GLY A 80 -19.60 -0.41 -1.32
C GLY A 80 -19.16 -0.64 0.13
N ILE A 81 -19.95 -1.35 0.94
CA ILE A 81 -19.59 -1.74 2.31
C ILE A 81 -18.35 -2.64 2.30
N LEU A 82 -18.31 -3.64 1.42
CA LEU A 82 -17.16 -4.53 1.28
C LEU A 82 -15.90 -3.78 0.82
N ALA A 83 -16.02 -2.85 -0.13
CA ALA A 83 -14.93 -2.01 -0.58
C ALA A 83 -14.38 -1.11 0.54
N ASN A 84 -15.26 -0.51 1.34
CA ASN A 84 -14.88 0.26 2.52
C ASN A 84 -14.16 -0.62 3.56
N GLY A 85 -14.68 -1.82 3.84
CA GLY A 85 -14.04 -2.79 4.74
C GLY A 85 -12.65 -3.21 4.23
N ALA A 86 -12.52 -3.45 2.93
CA ALA A 86 -11.25 -3.78 2.29
C ALA A 86 -10.23 -2.63 2.36
N SER A 87 -10.65 -1.37 2.49
CA SER A 87 -9.73 -0.23 2.63
C SER A 87 -8.94 -0.24 3.95
N ILE A 88 -9.49 -0.83 5.01
CA ILE A 88 -8.91 -0.84 6.37
C ILE A 88 -7.52 -1.51 6.39
N PRO A 89 -7.32 -2.76 5.91
CA PRO A 89 -5.99 -3.37 5.89
C PRO A 89 -4.98 -2.56 5.06
N TYR A 90 -5.41 -1.84 4.02
CA TYR A 90 -4.53 -0.95 3.25
C TYR A 90 -4.09 0.27 4.07
N PHE A 91 -5.01 0.91 4.82
CA PHE A 91 -4.64 2.00 5.74
C PHE A 91 -3.66 1.53 6.83
N ILE A 92 -3.91 0.36 7.41
CA ILE A 92 -3.02 -0.23 8.44
C ILE A 92 -1.64 -0.53 7.85
N SER A 93 -1.59 -1.18 6.69
CA SER A 93 -0.32 -1.48 6.00
C SER A 93 0.45 -0.21 5.63
N ALA A 94 -0.26 0.81 5.14
CA ALA A 94 0.34 2.10 4.84
C ALA A 94 0.96 2.75 6.09
N GLY A 95 0.26 2.71 7.22
CA GLY A 95 0.76 3.20 8.51
C GLY A 95 2.00 2.43 8.98
N LYS A 96 1.98 1.10 8.90
CA LYS A 96 3.12 0.24 9.26
C LYS A 96 4.35 0.57 8.41
N ASN A 97 4.20 0.67 7.09
CA ASN A 97 5.30 1.00 6.18
C ASN A 97 5.87 2.41 6.43
N LYS A 98 5.03 3.37 6.81
CA LYS A 98 5.49 4.72 7.23
C LYS A 98 6.38 4.64 8.47
N LYS A 99 5.97 3.85 9.48
CA LYS A 99 6.75 3.65 10.71
C LYS A 99 8.10 2.96 10.43
N THR A 100 8.11 1.95 9.55
CA THR A 100 9.35 1.27 9.13
C THR A 100 10.31 2.21 8.40
N ALA A 101 9.81 3.08 7.53
CA ALA A 101 10.66 4.09 6.89
C ALA A 101 11.26 5.09 7.89
N MET A 102 10.50 5.44 8.93
CA MET A 102 10.97 6.32 10.00
C MET A 102 12.06 5.64 10.82
N SER A 103 11.92 4.36 11.20
CA SER A 103 12.95 3.64 11.97
C SER A 103 14.27 3.54 11.20
N ILE A 104 14.23 3.28 9.88
CA ILE A 104 15.44 3.27 9.03
C ILE A 104 16.13 4.65 8.99
N THR A 105 15.41 5.75 9.23
CA THR A 105 16.04 7.10 9.29
C THR A 105 16.78 7.33 10.60
N PHE A 106 16.34 6.70 11.69
CA PHE A 106 16.96 6.85 13.00
C PHE A 106 18.08 5.84 13.24
N ASP A 107 18.04 4.68 12.59
CA ASP A 107 19.12 3.71 12.60
C ASP A 107 20.20 4.08 11.57
N TYR A 108 21.31 4.63 12.10
CA TYR A 108 22.66 4.54 11.54
C TYR A 108 23.05 5.47 10.37
N GLN A 109 23.52 6.67 10.71
CA GLN A 109 24.53 7.37 9.90
C GLN A 109 25.90 7.22 10.60
N PRO A 110 26.81 6.35 10.12
CA PRO A 110 28.18 6.37 10.59
C PRO A 110 28.85 7.62 10.01
N ILE A 111 29.07 8.63 10.86
CA ILE A 111 29.88 9.78 10.48
C ILE A 111 31.34 9.31 10.48
N PHE A 112 31.97 9.24 9.31
CA PHE A 112 33.42 9.16 9.21
C PHE A 112 33.97 10.56 9.50
N LEU A 113 34.43 10.79 10.72
CA LEU A 113 35.21 11.97 11.05
C LEU A 113 36.52 11.87 10.25
N SER A 114 36.72 12.78 9.30
CA SER A 114 38.03 13.00 8.67
C SER A 114 38.96 13.62 9.71
N GLY A 115 39.52 12.76 10.56
CA GLY A 115 40.45 13.12 11.61
C GLY A 115 41.40 11.96 11.85
N ASP A 116 42.68 12.25 11.65
CA ASP A 116 43.87 11.41 11.63
C ASP A 116 44.16 10.59 12.93
N LEU A 117 43.16 9.88 13.48
CA LEU A 117 43.30 9.05 14.69
C LEU A 117 42.58 7.71 14.50
N LEU A 118 43.33 6.76 13.92
CA LEU A 118 42.92 5.40 13.52
C LEU A 118 42.66 4.42 14.67
N VAL A 119 42.10 4.82 15.80
CA VAL A 119 41.69 3.88 16.85
C VAL A 119 40.38 4.34 17.49
N ALA A 120 39.32 3.58 17.23
CA ALA A 120 37.95 3.75 17.77
C ALA A 120 37.05 4.79 17.08
N ALA A 121 36.71 4.54 15.81
CA ALA A 121 35.48 5.05 15.23
C ALA A 121 34.26 4.45 15.95
N LYS A 122 33.87 5.02 17.11
CA LYS A 122 32.63 4.68 17.81
C LYS A 122 31.46 5.34 17.07
N ALA A 123 30.53 4.52 16.58
CA ALA A 123 29.28 4.98 16.00
C ALA A 123 28.43 5.65 17.10
N ASN A 124 28.29 6.98 17.05
CA ASN A 124 27.42 7.72 17.95
C ASN A 124 26.14 8.13 17.18
N PRO A 125 24.93 7.75 17.65
CA PRO A 125 23.70 8.19 17.03
C PRO A 125 23.51 9.71 17.23
N MET A 126 23.25 10.46 16.16
CA MET A 126 23.00 11.91 16.21
C MET A 126 21.64 12.27 15.60
N LEU A 127 20.82 13.02 16.34
CA LEU A 127 19.56 13.60 15.87
C LEU A 127 19.83 14.97 15.27
N THR A 128 19.68 15.13 13.96
CA THR A 128 19.77 16.45 13.30
C THR A 128 18.38 17.03 13.09
N LEU A 129 18.07 18.13 13.77
CA LEU A 129 16.84 18.90 13.58
C LEU A 129 17.15 20.16 12.75
N LYS A 130 16.64 20.21 11.50
CA LYS A 130 16.66 21.45 10.70
C LYS A 130 15.42 22.29 11.03
N ILE A 131 15.61 23.38 11.76
CA ILE A 131 14.61 24.42 11.93
C ILE A 131 14.85 25.47 10.84
N LYS A 132 13.80 25.81 10.09
CA LYS A 132 13.81 26.92 9.13
C LYS A 132 13.23 28.13 9.85
N LEU A 133 14.05 29.17 10.04
CA LEU A 133 13.64 30.49 10.52
C LEU A 133 12.85 31.22 9.41
#